data_AF-G0UTR8-F1
#
_entry.id   AF-G0UTR8-F1
#
_cell.length_a   1.000
_cell.length_b   1.000
_cell.length_c   1.000
_cell.angle_alpha   90.00
_cell.angle_beta   90.00
_cell.angle_gamma   90.00
#
_symmetry.space_group_name_H-M   'P 1'
#
loop_
_entity.id
_entity.type
_entity.pdbx_description
1 polymer ?
#
loop_
_entity_poly.entity_id
_entity_poly.type
_entity_poly.pdbx_seq_one_letter_code
_entity_poly.pdbx_strand_id
1 'polypeptide(L)'
;MRCCTFLRVFDFHGVAMPRKYVSMGGWCGPALLLGKIGLRSEAYPFDFSRCTLDGILHFVRNGFSDGFYPPGGPPYRPECVGIWVLFRGLHTAFAHFDLNDPKIQSQFERKMERWNNVIDKPDLPVTFFRSIVSRNPVEEVRLIPAVEEAIAARNPALDFRIVMIAHDQGLAARSVELKPLSHRTSLWVVSYTKDESFTLFDRVQDAYKDIVLHSIDEENWPLDPAKIPTPVGLAHGEADYHQCALLKGDGKTVSFASLTADAFPWRCHENLSLIDGVASVGGTCVGIGSTKCVGGSCAFCGSTDYHKAGRSFCSGKPFTSDEDELILVHLYRILTGGDKVEAVEDLANQMKRGAFEVICRIQYLTNSSVKIMD
;
A
#
# COMPACT_ATOMS: atom_id res chain seq x y z
N MET A 1 41.80 7.59 -12.49
CA MET A 1 40.71 6.64 -12.24
C MET A 1 39.39 7.37 -12.39
N ARG A 2 38.75 7.27 -13.57
CA ARG A 2 37.44 7.86 -13.83
C ARG A 2 36.39 6.90 -13.31
N CYS A 3 35.62 7.35 -12.32
CA CYS A 3 34.44 6.68 -11.81
C CYS A 3 33.39 6.67 -12.93
N CYS A 4 33.32 5.57 -13.67
CA CYS A 4 32.20 5.29 -14.57
C CYS A 4 31.10 4.67 -13.73
N THR A 5 30.22 5.52 -13.18
CA THR A 5 28.95 5.11 -12.60
C THR A 5 28.03 4.67 -13.75
N PHE A 6 28.28 3.48 -14.29
CA PHE A 6 27.24 2.73 -15.00
C PHE A 6 26.17 2.41 -13.97
N LEU A 7 25.18 3.29 -13.85
CA LEU A 7 23.88 2.94 -13.29
C LEU A 7 23.33 1.80 -14.15
N ARG A 8 23.60 0.54 -13.76
CA ARG A 8 22.91 -0.60 -14.34
C ARG A 8 21.42 -0.36 -14.09
N VAL A 9 20.70 -0.03 -15.15
CA VAL A 9 19.24 -0.12 -15.18
C VAL A 9 18.97 -1.62 -15.07
N PHE A 10 18.56 -2.06 -13.88
CA PHE A 10 18.13 -3.43 -13.66
C PHE A 10 16.72 -3.56 -14.21
N ASP A 11 16.58 -4.33 -15.27
CA ASP A 11 15.32 -4.68 -15.89
C ASP A 11 15.31 -6.20 -16.09
N PHE A 12 14.34 -6.86 -15.48
CA PHE A 12 14.16 -8.31 -15.53
C PHE A 12 13.12 -8.74 -16.58
N HIS A 13 12.68 -7.84 -17.47
CA HIS A 13 11.78 -8.20 -18.55
C HIS A 13 12.36 -9.34 -19.41
N GLY A 14 11.59 -10.43 -19.49
CA GLY A 14 11.98 -11.63 -20.24
C GLY A 14 13.02 -12.52 -19.55
N VAL A 15 13.45 -12.18 -18.33
CA VAL A 15 14.34 -13.02 -17.53
C VAL A 15 13.52 -14.05 -16.77
N ALA A 16 13.88 -15.34 -16.92
CA ALA A 16 13.28 -16.40 -16.12
C ALA A 16 13.77 -16.30 -14.68
N MET A 17 12.85 -15.98 -13.77
CA MET A 17 13.15 -15.88 -12.34
C MET A 17 12.81 -17.19 -11.62
N PRO A 18 13.56 -17.55 -10.57
CA PRO A 18 13.32 -18.79 -9.81
C PRO A 18 12.02 -18.76 -8.99
N ARG A 19 11.46 -17.57 -8.79
CA ARG A 19 10.24 -17.35 -8.01
C ARG A 19 9.31 -16.37 -8.73
N LYS A 20 8.04 -16.43 -8.35
CA LYS A 20 7.01 -15.45 -8.70
C LYS A 20 6.98 -14.35 -7.65
N TYR A 21 6.96 -13.09 -8.07
CA TYR A 21 6.96 -11.93 -7.18
C TYR A 21 5.60 -11.24 -7.19
N VAL A 22 4.98 -11.14 -6.02
CA VAL A 22 3.58 -10.72 -5.89
C VAL A 22 3.43 -9.65 -4.83
N SER A 23 2.67 -8.60 -5.10
CA SER A 23 2.28 -7.64 -4.07
C SER A 23 1.16 -8.22 -3.19
N MET A 24 1.37 -8.21 -1.88
CA MET A 24 0.33 -8.39 -0.85
C MET A 24 -0.33 -7.06 -0.45
N GLY A 25 -0.03 -5.99 -1.18
CA GLY A 25 -0.62 -4.67 -1.02
C GLY A 25 -0.17 -3.92 0.22
N GLY A 26 -1.14 -3.27 0.86
CA GLY A 26 -0.96 -2.21 1.85
C GLY A 26 -1.17 -0.86 1.18
N TRP A 27 -0.41 -0.61 0.12
CA TRP A 27 -0.60 0.47 -0.86
C TRP A 27 0.04 0.04 -2.20
N CYS A 28 0.02 0.92 -3.21
CA CYS A 28 0.47 0.59 -4.56
C CYS A 28 1.99 0.43 -4.77
N GLY A 29 2.81 0.86 -3.80
CA GLY A 29 4.28 0.89 -3.91
C GLY A 29 4.95 -0.41 -4.35
N PRO A 30 4.69 -1.57 -3.69
CA PRO A 30 5.30 -2.84 -4.09
C PRO A 30 4.98 -3.22 -5.54
N ALA A 31 3.72 -3.10 -5.96
CA ALA A 31 3.30 -3.43 -7.33
C ALA A 31 3.93 -2.49 -8.37
N LEU A 32 3.98 -1.18 -8.07
CA LEU A 32 4.63 -0.18 -8.92
C LEU A 32 6.13 -0.47 -9.08
N LEU A 33 6.84 -0.81 -7.99
CA LEU A 33 8.26 -1.16 -8.11
C LEU A 33 8.44 -2.45 -8.93
N LEU A 34 7.72 -3.52 -8.59
CA LEU A 34 7.86 -4.80 -9.30
C LEU A 34 7.60 -4.62 -10.81
N GLY A 35 6.65 -3.77 -11.18
CA GLY A 35 6.43 -3.39 -12.58
C GLY A 35 7.59 -2.61 -13.18
N LYS A 36 8.12 -1.62 -12.47
CA LYS A 36 9.22 -0.76 -12.94
C LYS A 36 10.52 -1.53 -13.22
N ILE A 37 10.78 -2.62 -12.51
CA ILE A 37 11.98 -3.46 -12.70
C ILE A 37 11.70 -4.73 -13.51
N GLY A 38 10.52 -4.87 -14.10
CA GLY A 38 10.19 -6.01 -14.97
C GLY A 38 9.91 -7.35 -14.25
N LEU A 39 9.71 -7.35 -12.93
CA LEU A 39 9.39 -8.56 -12.14
C LEU A 39 7.88 -8.84 -12.01
N ARG A 40 7.03 -7.85 -12.26
CA ARG A 40 5.58 -8.01 -12.22
C ARG A 40 5.08 -8.62 -13.53
N SER A 41 4.71 -9.89 -13.51
CA SER A 41 4.15 -10.60 -14.67
C SER A 41 2.64 -10.41 -14.85
N GLU A 42 1.91 -10.19 -13.77
CA GLU A 42 0.45 -10.16 -13.74
C GLU A 42 -0.08 -9.13 -12.74
N ALA A 43 -1.39 -8.85 -12.80
CA ALA A 43 -2.07 -7.96 -11.87
C ALA A 43 -2.83 -8.75 -10.80
N TYR A 44 -2.71 -8.33 -9.54
CA TYR A 44 -3.33 -8.96 -8.37
C TYR A 44 -4.33 -8.02 -7.69
N PRO A 45 -5.25 -8.56 -6.85
CA PRO A 45 -6.34 -7.75 -6.28
C PRO A 45 -5.82 -6.69 -5.30
N PHE A 46 -4.63 -6.90 -4.74
CA PHE A 46 -4.00 -6.01 -3.76
C PHE A 46 -2.98 -5.03 -4.35
N ASP A 47 -2.75 -5.05 -5.67
CA ASP A 47 -1.75 -4.19 -6.32
C ASP A 47 -2.06 -2.70 -6.17
N PHE A 48 -3.35 -2.34 -6.26
CA PHE A 48 -3.81 -0.95 -6.28
C PHE A 48 -5.00 -0.72 -5.36
N SER A 49 -5.25 -1.65 -4.43
CA SER A 49 -6.17 -1.45 -3.32
C SER A 49 -5.36 -1.23 -2.04
N ARG A 50 -5.81 -0.28 -1.22
CA ARG A 50 -5.37 -0.24 0.18
C ARG A 50 -6.04 -1.42 0.87
N CYS A 51 -5.27 -2.27 1.54
CA CYS A 51 -5.82 -3.46 2.19
C CYS A 51 -5.12 -3.67 3.53
N THR A 52 -5.88 -4.01 4.57
CA THR A 52 -5.34 -4.38 5.88
C THR A 52 -4.78 -5.81 5.89
N LEU A 53 -3.82 -6.12 6.77
CA LEU A 53 -3.23 -7.46 6.79
C LEU A 53 -4.18 -8.50 7.40
N ASP A 54 -5.02 -8.11 8.37
CA ASP A 54 -6.13 -8.95 8.84
C ASP A 54 -7.16 -9.23 7.72
N GLY A 55 -7.30 -8.30 6.78
CA GLY A 55 -8.03 -8.48 5.53
C GLY A 55 -7.42 -9.56 4.66
N ILE A 56 -6.12 -9.48 4.39
CA ILE A 56 -5.40 -10.54 3.66
C ILE A 56 -5.58 -11.90 4.35
N LEU A 57 -5.44 -11.95 5.67
CA LEU A 57 -5.68 -13.15 6.46
C LEU A 57 -7.11 -13.69 6.26
N HIS A 58 -8.12 -12.82 6.31
CA HIS A 58 -9.50 -13.18 6.02
C HIS A 58 -9.64 -13.75 4.60
N PHE A 59 -9.10 -13.08 3.58
CA PHE A 59 -9.23 -13.50 2.18
C PHE A 59 -8.48 -14.80 1.87
N VAL A 60 -7.36 -15.05 2.54
CA VAL A 60 -6.64 -16.33 2.45
C VAL A 60 -7.50 -17.47 3.01
N ARG A 61 -8.13 -17.26 4.17
CA ARG A 61 -8.94 -18.29 4.86
C ARG A 61 -10.31 -18.54 4.21
N ASN A 62 -10.98 -17.47 3.80
CA ASN A 62 -12.41 -17.50 3.46
C ASN A 62 -12.69 -17.15 1.99
N GLY A 63 -11.67 -16.73 1.22
CA GLY A 63 -11.85 -16.18 -0.12
C GLY A 63 -12.35 -14.73 -0.10
N PHE A 64 -12.77 -14.23 -1.26
CA PHE A 64 -13.08 -12.81 -1.49
C PHE A 64 -14.57 -12.45 -1.42
N SER A 65 -15.43 -13.42 -1.11
CA SER A 65 -16.88 -13.23 -1.12
C SER A 65 -17.39 -12.28 -0.04
N ASP A 66 -16.65 -12.14 1.06
CA ASP A 66 -16.98 -11.26 2.17
C ASP A 66 -15.84 -10.26 2.42
N GLY A 67 -16.18 -9.03 2.81
CA GLY A 67 -15.23 -8.00 3.24
C GLY A 67 -14.32 -7.36 2.18
N PHE A 68 -14.27 -7.87 0.93
CA PHE A 68 -13.43 -7.30 -0.14
C PHE A 68 -14.07 -6.07 -0.81
N TYR A 69 -15.37 -6.09 -1.06
CA TYR A 69 -16.10 -4.95 -1.60
C TYR A 69 -16.77 -4.13 -0.47
N PRO A 70 -17.18 -2.88 -0.75
CA PRO A 70 -18.00 -2.12 0.20
C PRO A 70 -19.30 -2.85 0.57
N PRO A 71 -19.84 -2.62 1.78
CA PRO A 71 -21.12 -3.22 2.17
C PRO A 71 -22.29 -2.68 1.33
N GLY A 72 -23.34 -3.48 1.17
CA GLY A 72 -24.63 -3.03 0.58
C GLY A 72 -24.90 -3.43 -0.87
N GLY A 73 -23.96 -4.11 -1.54
CA GLY A 73 -24.08 -4.47 -2.96
C GLY A 73 -24.03 -3.24 -3.89
N PRO A 74 -23.83 -3.43 -5.21
CA PRO A 74 -23.84 -2.32 -6.15
C PRO A 74 -25.25 -1.72 -6.35
N PRO A 75 -25.38 -0.39 -6.59
CA PRO A 75 -24.29 0.57 -6.69
C PRO A 75 -23.68 0.87 -5.32
N TYR A 76 -22.35 0.76 -5.24
CA TYR A 76 -21.59 1.14 -4.07
C TYR A 76 -21.53 2.67 -3.99
N ARG A 77 -21.65 3.20 -2.77
CA ARG A 77 -21.56 4.63 -2.54
C ARG A 77 -20.10 5.04 -2.36
N PRO A 78 -19.53 5.91 -3.22
CA PRO A 78 -18.20 6.43 -3.00
C PRO A 78 -18.20 7.48 -1.87
N GLU A 79 -17.03 7.68 -1.28
CA GLU A 79 -16.76 8.69 -0.28
C GLU A 79 -15.62 9.59 -0.75
N CYS A 80 -15.78 10.91 -0.60
CA CYS A 80 -14.73 11.85 -0.96
C CYS A 80 -13.86 12.16 0.26
N VAL A 81 -12.56 11.88 0.17
CA VAL A 81 -11.60 12.15 1.24
C VAL A 81 -10.43 12.92 0.65
N GLY A 82 -10.36 14.22 0.96
CA GLY A 82 -9.38 15.10 0.35
C GLY A 82 -9.58 15.23 -1.16
N ILE A 83 -8.51 14.93 -1.90
CA ILE A 83 -8.54 14.84 -3.37
C ILE A 83 -9.06 13.50 -3.90
N TRP A 84 -9.32 12.51 -3.04
CA TRP A 84 -9.60 11.14 -3.44
C TRP A 84 -11.10 10.83 -3.48
N VAL A 85 -11.52 9.99 -4.45
CA VAL A 85 -12.82 9.33 -4.44
C VAL A 85 -12.60 7.87 -4.08
N LEU A 86 -13.09 7.47 -2.91
CA LEU A 86 -12.81 6.17 -2.31
C LEU A 86 -14.06 5.32 -2.22
N PHE A 87 -13.94 4.06 -2.65
CA PHE A 87 -14.88 3.03 -2.24
C PHE A 87 -14.26 2.28 -1.05
N ARG A 88 -14.79 2.48 0.16
CA ARG A 88 -14.23 1.90 1.39
C ARG A 88 -15.09 0.72 1.86
N GLY A 89 -14.44 -0.44 2.00
CA GLY A 89 -15.00 -1.63 2.60
C GLY A 89 -14.46 -1.85 4.01
N LEU A 90 -14.70 -3.05 4.53
CA LEU A 90 -14.20 -3.44 5.84
C LEU A 90 -12.67 -3.46 5.85
N HIS A 91 -12.09 -4.28 4.96
CA HIS A 91 -10.67 -4.58 4.90
C HIS A 91 -9.92 -3.85 3.78
N THR A 92 -10.66 -3.21 2.88
CA THR A 92 -10.15 -2.67 1.61
C THR A 92 -10.62 -1.24 1.39
N ALA A 93 -9.84 -0.51 0.60
CA ALA A 93 -10.29 0.71 -0.02
C ALA A 93 -9.71 0.85 -1.41
N PHE A 94 -10.55 1.29 -2.33
CA PHE A 94 -10.23 1.44 -3.73
C PHE A 94 -10.19 2.93 -4.05
N ALA A 95 -8.99 3.40 -4.38
CA ALA A 95 -8.79 4.66 -5.08
C ALA A 95 -8.64 4.33 -6.57
N HIS A 96 -8.95 5.28 -7.46
CA HIS A 96 -8.75 5.14 -8.91
C HIS A 96 -9.54 4.02 -9.61
N PHE A 97 -10.62 3.52 -9.00
CA PHE A 97 -11.49 2.52 -9.62
C PHE A 97 -12.95 2.87 -9.38
N ASP A 98 -13.73 2.98 -10.45
CA ASP A 98 -15.19 2.99 -10.34
C ASP A 98 -15.68 1.55 -10.11
N LEU A 99 -15.98 1.21 -8.86
CA LEU A 99 -16.51 -0.12 -8.53
C LEU A 99 -17.93 -0.35 -9.04
N ASN A 100 -18.61 0.67 -9.56
CA ASN A 100 -19.92 0.51 -10.20
C ASN A 100 -19.80 0.18 -11.69
N ASP A 101 -18.61 0.22 -12.28
CA ASP A 101 -18.36 -0.29 -13.64
C ASP A 101 -18.23 -1.83 -13.62
N PRO A 102 -19.14 -2.57 -14.30
CA PRO A 102 -19.05 -4.02 -14.41
C PRO A 102 -17.73 -4.52 -15.00
N LYS A 103 -17.08 -3.74 -15.89
CA LYS A 103 -15.77 -4.10 -16.45
C LYS A 103 -14.69 -4.12 -15.37
N ILE A 104 -14.73 -3.17 -14.45
CA ILE A 104 -13.80 -3.09 -13.32
C ILE A 104 -14.06 -4.26 -12.36
N GLN A 105 -15.33 -4.56 -12.06
CA GLN A 105 -15.69 -5.73 -11.25
C GLN A 105 -15.15 -7.03 -11.85
N SER A 106 -15.40 -7.29 -13.14
CA SER A 106 -14.87 -8.48 -13.83
C SER A 106 -13.34 -8.50 -13.90
N GLN A 107 -12.67 -7.34 -13.96
CA GLN A 107 -11.21 -7.29 -13.85
C GLN A 107 -10.74 -7.75 -12.47
N PHE A 108 -11.42 -7.34 -11.40
CA PHE A 108 -11.10 -7.77 -10.04
C PHE A 108 -11.36 -9.26 -9.82
N GLU A 109 -12.44 -9.82 -10.35
CA GLU A 109 -12.71 -11.27 -10.33
C GLU A 109 -11.53 -12.07 -10.92
N ARG A 110 -11.04 -11.67 -12.10
CA ARG A 110 -9.85 -12.29 -12.71
C ARG A 110 -8.57 -12.11 -11.89
N LYS A 111 -8.43 -10.99 -11.16
CA LYS A 111 -7.30 -10.76 -10.25
C LYS A 111 -7.40 -11.70 -9.04
N MET A 112 -8.59 -11.87 -8.47
CA MET A 112 -8.86 -12.77 -7.34
C MET A 112 -8.60 -14.23 -7.71
N GLU A 113 -9.04 -14.66 -8.90
CA GLU A 113 -8.76 -16.01 -9.41
C GLU A 113 -7.26 -16.25 -9.54
N ARG A 114 -6.50 -15.30 -10.11
CA ARG A 114 -5.04 -15.37 -10.19
C ARG A 114 -4.38 -15.43 -8.82
N TRP A 115 -4.86 -14.63 -7.85
CA TRP A 115 -4.38 -14.69 -6.48
C TRP A 115 -4.60 -16.08 -5.86
N ASN A 116 -5.80 -16.64 -6.03
CA ASN A 116 -6.10 -17.99 -5.56
C ASN A 116 -5.16 -19.01 -6.21
N ASN A 117 -4.94 -18.92 -7.53
CA ASN A 117 -4.01 -19.82 -8.23
C ASN A 117 -2.56 -19.70 -7.76
N VAL A 118 -2.09 -18.49 -7.40
CA VAL A 118 -0.75 -18.29 -6.80
C VAL A 118 -0.58 -19.10 -5.50
N ILE A 119 -1.65 -19.28 -4.72
CA ILE A 119 -1.60 -20.04 -3.47
C ILE A 119 -1.91 -21.52 -3.71
N ASP A 120 -3.01 -21.82 -4.41
CA ASP A 120 -3.58 -23.16 -4.49
C ASP A 120 -2.86 -24.05 -5.53
N LYS A 121 -2.30 -23.44 -6.58
CA LYS A 121 -1.65 -24.13 -7.70
C LYS A 121 -0.41 -23.36 -8.20
N PRO A 122 0.61 -23.16 -7.35
CA PRO A 122 1.79 -22.39 -7.72
C PRO A 122 2.60 -23.11 -8.80
N ASP A 123 2.85 -22.44 -9.92
CA ASP A 123 3.81 -22.92 -10.93
C ASP A 123 5.27 -22.78 -10.46
N LEU A 124 5.52 -21.81 -9.58
CA LEU A 124 6.83 -21.47 -9.01
C LEU A 124 6.66 -21.12 -7.53
N PRO A 125 7.73 -21.26 -6.71
CA PRO A 125 7.78 -20.64 -5.39
C PRO A 125 7.43 -19.14 -5.44
N VAL A 126 6.91 -18.59 -4.36
CA VAL A 126 6.35 -17.23 -4.35
C VAL A 126 7.05 -16.36 -3.31
N THR A 127 7.42 -15.13 -3.69
CA THR A 127 7.82 -14.09 -2.73
C THR A 127 6.78 -12.99 -2.74
N PHE A 128 6.13 -12.80 -1.60
CA PHE A 128 5.17 -11.75 -1.41
C PHE A 128 5.82 -10.49 -0.83
N PHE A 129 5.46 -9.32 -1.35
CA PHE A 129 5.88 -8.02 -0.81
C PHE A 129 4.71 -7.30 -0.16
N ARG A 130 4.86 -6.90 1.09
CA ARG A 130 3.82 -6.24 1.88
C ARG A 130 4.36 -4.95 2.47
N SER A 131 3.70 -3.84 2.17
CA SER A 131 3.94 -2.61 2.92
C SER A 131 3.10 -2.62 4.18
N ILE A 132 3.76 -2.39 5.31
CA ILE A 132 3.08 -2.13 6.58
C ILE A 132 2.42 -0.75 6.48
N VAL A 133 1.12 -0.74 6.67
CA VAL A 133 0.28 0.46 6.58
C VAL A 133 -0.52 0.69 7.86
N SER A 134 -0.35 -0.18 8.85
CA SER A 134 -0.87 0.05 10.19
C SER A 134 -0.40 1.35 10.81
N ARG A 135 -1.34 2.10 11.42
CA ARG A 135 -0.97 3.30 12.20
C ARG A 135 0.09 2.96 13.23
N ASN A 136 -0.02 1.83 13.94
CA ASN A 136 1.08 1.29 14.72
C ASN A 136 1.67 0.06 14.00
N PRO A 137 2.86 0.16 13.39
CA PRO A 137 3.51 -0.93 12.65
C PRO A 137 3.53 -2.29 13.35
N VAL A 138 3.67 -2.30 14.67
CA VAL A 138 3.75 -3.53 15.47
C VAL A 138 2.46 -4.34 15.41
N GLU A 139 1.31 -3.70 15.23
CA GLU A 139 0.03 -4.41 15.13
C GLU A 139 -0.02 -5.32 13.90
N GLU A 140 0.50 -4.85 12.78
CA GLU A 140 0.59 -5.62 11.54
C GLU A 140 1.67 -6.71 11.63
N VAL A 141 2.83 -6.39 12.22
CA VAL A 141 3.90 -7.37 12.48
C VAL A 141 3.41 -8.56 13.30
N ARG A 142 2.57 -8.31 14.33
CA ARG A 142 2.00 -9.36 15.19
C ARG A 142 1.03 -10.30 14.48
N LEU A 143 0.50 -9.93 13.31
CA LEU A 143 -0.40 -10.78 12.53
C LEU A 143 0.36 -11.78 11.64
N ILE A 144 1.67 -11.60 11.43
CA ILE A 144 2.45 -12.41 10.50
C ILE A 144 2.41 -13.91 10.80
N PRO A 145 2.56 -14.38 12.04
CA PRO A 145 2.44 -15.82 12.32
C PRO A 145 1.10 -16.41 11.86
N ALA A 146 -0.01 -15.68 12.05
CA ALA A 146 -1.33 -16.12 11.62
C ALA A 146 -1.50 -16.11 10.09
N VAL A 147 -0.83 -15.18 9.40
CA VAL A 147 -0.80 -15.11 7.92
C VAL A 147 0.01 -16.28 7.36
N GLU A 148 1.19 -16.56 7.90
CA GLU A 148 2.01 -17.70 7.50
C GLU A 148 1.25 -19.02 7.71
N GLU A 149 0.62 -19.18 8.89
CA GLU A 149 -0.21 -20.33 9.21
C GLU A 149 -1.37 -20.47 8.23
N ALA A 150 -2.08 -19.38 7.90
CA ALA A 150 -3.20 -19.44 6.97
C ALA A 150 -2.79 -19.81 5.55
N ILE A 151 -1.67 -19.29 5.06
CA ILE A 151 -1.13 -19.65 3.73
C ILE A 151 -0.70 -21.12 3.73
N ALA A 152 0.04 -21.56 4.74
CA ALA A 152 0.50 -22.94 4.87
C ALA A 152 -0.66 -23.93 5.07
N ALA A 153 -1.70 -23.56 5.80
CA ALA A 153 -2.90 -24.39 5.97
C ALA A 153 -3.68 -24.52 4.66
N ARG A 154 -3.72 -23.46 3.84
CA ARG A 154 -4.38 -23.48 2.54
C ARG A 154 -3.63 -24.29 1.50
N ASN A 155 -2.30 -24.17 1.46
CA ASN A 155 -1.44 -25.04 0.65
C ASN A 155 -0.12 -25.37 1.38
N PRO A 156 -0.02 -26.54 2.03
CA PRO A 156 1.19 -26.95 2.75
C PRO A 156 2.42 -27.14 1.87
N ALA A 157 2.23 -27.34 0.56
CA ALA A 157 3.31 -27.55 -0.40
C ALA A 157 3.84 -26.25 -1.02
N LEU A 158 3.17 -25.11 -0.79
CA LEU A 158 3.61 -23.83 -1.32
C LEU A 158 4.91 -23.39 -0.63
N ASP A 159 5.97 -23.25 -1.42
CA ASP A 159 7.18 -22.58 -0.96
C ASP A 159 7.04 -21.06 -1.10
N PHE A 160 6.63 -20.40 0.00
CA PHE A 160 6.47 -18.95 0.03
C PHE A 160 7.41 -18.26 1.01
N ARG A 161 7.63 -16.97 0.72
CA ARG A 161 8.33 -15.98 1.54
C ARG A 161 7.52 -14.69 1.59
N ILE A 162 7.69 -13.92 2.65
CA ILE A 162 7.05 -12.60 2.82
C ILE A 162 8.12 -11.57 3.14
N VAL A 163 8.06 -10.42 2.47
CA VAL A 163 8.92 -9.27 2.70
C VAL A 163 8.06 -8.15 3.25
N MET A 164 8.20 -7.88 4.54
CA MET A 164 7.46 -6.82 5.25
C MET A 164 8.25 -5.51 5.21
N ILE A 165 7.61 -4.41 4.83
CA ILE A 165 8.27 -3.11 4.64
C ILE A 165 7.53 -2.01 5.40
N ALA A 166 8.10 -1.53 6.50
CA ALA A 166 7.60 -0.38 7.24
C ALA A 166 8.25 0.92 6.76
N HIS A 167 7.43 1.95 6.57
CA HIS A 167 7.90 3.24 6.08
C HIS A 167 8.25 4.20 7.20
N ASP A 168 9.20 5.09 6.90
CA ASP A 168 9.57 6.28 7.64
C ASP A 168 9.67 6.12 9.15
N GLN A 169 10.60 5.24 9.56
CA GLN A 169 10.87 4.97 10.96
C GLN A 169 11.94 5.90 11.56
N GLY A 170 12.31 6.96 10.84
CA GLY A 170 13.22 8.01 11.32
C GLY A 170 14.69 7.67 11.31
N LEU A 171 15.11 6.69 10.52
CA LEU A 171 16.50 6.34 10.32
C LEU A 171 17.12 7.26 9.26
N ALA A 172 18.44 7.45 9.32
CA ALA A 172 19.18 8.12 8.24
C ALA A 172 19.36 7.17 7.04
N ALA A 173 19.55 5.87 7.32
CA ALA A 173 19.64 4.83 6.32
C ALA A 173 18.36 4.75 5.47
N ARG A 174 18.51 4.63 4.15
CA ARG A 174 17.39 4.53 3.21
C ARG A 174 16.59 3.23 3.37
N SER A 175 17.26 2.11 3.63
CA SER A 175 16.68 0.78 3.82
C SER A 175 17.50 0.03 4.87
N VAL A 176 16.82 -0.67 5.78
CA VAL A 176 17.47 -1.49 6.83
C VAL A 176 16.66 -2.76 7.05
N GLU A 177 17.33 -3.90 6.99
CA GLU A 177 16.77 -5.17 7.44
C GLU A 177 16.85 -5.27 8.97
N LEU A 178 15.71 -5.53 9.60
CA LEU A 178 15.60 -5.89 11.00
C LEU A 178 15.76 -7.40 11.15
N LYS A 179 15.84 -7.86 12.41
CA LYS A 179 15.73 -9.28 12.71
C LYS A 179 14.51 -9.89 12.01
N PRO A 180 14.68 -10.99 11.26
CA PRO A 180 13.58 -11.61 10.54
C PRO A 180 12.52 -12.12 11.52
N LEU A 181 11.26 -12.09 11.10
CA LEU A 181 10.12 -12.53 11.93
C LEU A 181 10.02 -14.05 11.99
N SER A 182 10.49 -14.72 10.93
CA SER A 182 10.55 -16.18 10.81
C SER A 182 11.61 -16.54 9.76
N HIS A 183 11.78 -17.83 9.48
CA HIS A 183 12.61 -18.30 8.36
C HIS A 183 12.06 -17.92 6.96
N ARG A 184 10.78 -17.50 6.89
CA ARG A 184 10.05 -17.12 5.66
C ARG A 184 9.76 -15.63 5.57
N THR A 185 9.88 -14.88 6.66
CA THR A 185 9.49 -13.48 6.68
C THR A 185 10.62 -12.55 7.08
N SER A 186 11.08 -11.73 6.12
CA SER A 186 11.99 -10.61 6.39
C SER A 186 11.21 -9.37 6.80
N LEU A 187 11.85 -8.52 7.60
CA LEU A 187 11.28 -7.26 8.06
C LEU A 187 12.24 -6.13 7.74
N TRP A 188 11.74 -5.14 7.01
CA TRP A 188 12.49 -4.01 6.54
C TRP A 188 11.86 -2.71 7.02
N VAL A 189 12.71 -1.72 7.25
CA VAL A 189 12.31 -0.34 7.42
C VAL A 189 12.94 0.51 6.33
N VAL A 190 12.20 1.49 5.84
CA VAL A 190 12.67 2.45 4.83
C VAL A 190 12.55 3.87 5.33
N SER A 191 13.35 4.77 4.75
CA SER A 191 13.30 6.21 5.04
C SER A 191 12.98 6.99 3.76
N TYR A 192 12.37 8.15 3.90
CA TYR A 192 12.06 9.03 2.77
C TYR A 192 13.31 9.81 2.37
N THR A 193 13.80 9.58 1.15
CA THR A 193 15.04 10.19 0.65
C THR A 193 14.85 11.54 -0.04
N LYS A 194 13.59 11.93 -0.30
CA LYS A 194 13.21 13.21 -0.91
C LYS A 194 12.14 13.93 -0.08
N ASP A 195 12.03 15.24 -0.29
CA ASP A 195 11.05 16.10 0.37
C ASP A 195 9.60 15.83 -0.11
N GLU A 196 8.65 16.56 0.48
CA GLU A 196 7.21 16.39 0.26
C GLU A 196 6.71 16.89 -1.10
N SER A 197 7.54 17.57 -1.90
CA SER A 197 7.18 17.95 -3.27
C SER A 197 7.11 16.76 -4.24
N PHE A 198 7.72 15.64 -3.85
CA PHE A 198 7.72 14.39 -4.62
C PHE A 198 6.59 13.45 -4.20
N THR A 199 6.14 12.60 -5.13
CA THR A 199 5.18 11.54 -4.80
C THR A 199 5.75 10.60 -3.75
N LEU A 200 4.89 9.94 -2.97
CA LEU A 200 5.36 8.98 -1.96
C LEU A 200 6.22 7.87 -2.60
N PHE A 201 5.87 7.40 -3.80
CA PHE A 201 6.66 6.41 -4.53
C PHE A 201 8.06 6.95 -4.88
N ASP A 202 8.15 8.19 -5.34
CA ASP A 202 9.44 8.81 -5.69
C ASP A 202 10.41 8.91 -4.51
N ARG A 203 9.87 9.06 -3.30
CA ARG A 203 10.60 9.18 -2.03
C ARG A 203 11.13 7.85 -1.49
N VAL A 204 10.59 6.72 -1.95
CA VAL A 204 10.92 5.37 -1.43
C VAL A 204 11.42 4.39 -2.48
N GLN A 205 11.29 4.69 -3.78
CA GLN A 205 11.59 3.74 -4.86
C GLN A 205 12.99 3.12 -4.77
N ASP A 206 14.00 3.89 -4.36
CA ASP A 206 15.38 3.39 -4.27
C ASP A 206 15.54 2.41 -3.10
N ALA A 207 14.90 2.70 -1.96
CA ALA A 207 14.88 1.80 -0.81
C ALA A 207 14.14 0.50 -1.13
N TYR A 208 12.98 0.59 -1.78
CA TYR A 208 12.25 -0.58 -2.27
C TYR A 208 13.10 -1.39 -3.24
N LYS A 209 13.86 -0.73 -4.13
CA LYS A 209 14.72 -1.40 -5.10
C LYS A 209 15.80 -2.21 -4.40
N ASP A 210 16.45 -1.66 -3.37
CA ASP A 210 17.43 -2.40 -2.58
C ASP A 210 16.81 -3.64 -1.95
N ILE A 211 15.63 -3.48 -1.33
CA ILE A 211 14.90 -4.57 -0.68
C ILE A 211 14.56 -5.68 -1.66
N VAL A 212 14.05 -5.33 -2.85
CA VAL A 212 13.72 -6.33 -3.87
C VAL A 212 14.98 -7.03 -4.36
N LEU A 213 16.04 -6.28 -4.70
CA LEU A 213 17.30 -6.89 -5.16
C LEU A 213 17.94 -7.80 -4.11
N HIS A 214 17.82 -7.47 -2.83
CA HIS A 214 18.23 -8.35 -1.74
C HIS A 214 17.32 -9.59 -1.65
N SER A 215 16.01 -9.41 -1.81
CA SER A 215 15.03 -10.48 -1.62
C SER A 215 14.99 -11.49 -2.78
N ILE A 216 15.43 -11.12 -3.98
CA ILE A 216 15.53 -12.04 -5.14
C ILE A 216 16.75 -12.96 -5.05
N ASP A 217 17.75 -12.61 -4.25
CA ASP A 217 18.95 -13.41 -4.09
C ASP A 217 18.63 -14.58 -3.15
N GLU A 218 18.68 -15.79 -3.70
CA GLU A 218 18.35 -17.03 -2.98
C GLU A 218 19.34 -17.32 -1.84
N GLU A 219 20.57 -16.80 -1.90
CA GLU A 219 21.57 -16.97 -0.82
C GLU A 219 21.17 -16.24 0.46
N ASN A 220 20.28 -15.25 0.37
CA ASN A 220 19.74 -14.53 1.53
C ASN A 220 18.63 -15.32 2.25
N TRP A 221 18.33 -16.56 1.82
CA TRP A 221 17.26 -17.39 2.37
C TRP A 221 17.69 -18.86 2.61
N PRO A 222 17.06 -19.59 3.54
CA PRO A 222 16.06 -19.12 4.50
C PRO A 222 16.70 -18.17 5.52
N LEU A 223 15.87 -17.31 6.11
CA LEU A 223 16.36 -16.36 7.10
C LEU A 223 16.69 -17.10 8.40
N ASP A 224 17.67 -16.59 9.14
CA ASP A 224 18.06 -17.10 10.45
C ASP A 224 17.55 -16.16 11.57
N PRO A 225 16.45 -16.52 12.29
CA PRO A 225 15.96 -15.75 13.42
C PRO A 225 16.86 -15.84 14.67
N ALA A 226 17.92 -16.65 14.67
CA ALA A 226 18.92 -16.62 15.74
C ALA A 226 20.02 -15.58 15.46
N LYS A 227 20.21 -15.18 14.19
CA LYS A 227 21.23 -14.22 13.79
C LYS A 227 21.02 -12.88 14.48
N ILE A 228 22.12 -12.31 14.97
CA ILE A 228 22.14 -10.95 15.50
C ILE A 228 21.89 -9.98 14.34
N PRO A 229 20.96 -9.03 14.48
CA PRO A 229 20.65 -8.09 13.40
C PRO A 229 21.91 -7.36 12.97
N THR A 230 22.27 -7.51 11.71
CA THR A 230 23.32 -6.74 11.07
C THR A 230 22.66 -6.03 9.90
N PRO A 231 22.47 -4.71 9.98
CA PRO A 231 21.93 -3.94 8.87
C PRO A 231 22.67 -4.22 7.56
N VAL A 232 21.91 -4.51 6.50
CA VAL A 232 22.47 -4.74 5.17
C VAL A 232 22.39 -3.46 4.35
N GLY A 233 23.41 -3.19 3.53
CA GLY A 233 23.37 -2.14 2.51
C GLY A 233 23.59 -0.71 3.00
N LEU A 234 24.14 -0.52 4.20
CA LEU A 234 24.40 0.80 4.78
C LEU A 234 25.60 1.50 4.15
N ALA A 235 25.44 2.80 3.87
CA ALA A 235 26.51 3.69 3.46
C ALA A 235 27.35 4.18 4.66
N HIS A 236 28.55 4.69 4.35
CA HIS A 236 29.42 5.32 5.34
C HIS A 236 28.74 6.58 5.87
N GLY A 237 28.45 6.62 7.18
CA GLY A 237 27.68 7.70 7.81
C GLY A 237 26.21 7.38 8.08
N GLU A 238 25.72 6.17 7.79
CA GLU A 238 24.37 5.73 8.18
C GLU A 238 24.38 4.86 9.46
N ALA A 239 25.55 4.36 9.86
CA ALA A 239 25.79 3.64 11.10
C ALA A 239 27.17 3.94 11.68
N ASP A 240 27.23 3.83 13.01
CA ASP A 240 28.45 3.71 13.78
C ASP A 240 28.67 2.23 14.11
N TYR A 241 29.55 1.58 13.37
CA TYR A 241 29.89 0.17 13.57
C TYR A 241 30.76 -0.07 14.81
N HIS A 242 31.44 0.94 15.34
CA HIS A 242 32.18 0.81 16.59
C HIS A 242 31.22 0.78 17.78
N GLN A 243 30.14 1.58 17.72
CA GLN A 243 29.07 1.59 18.72
C GLN A 243 27.95 0.60 18.45
N CYS A 244 28.02 -0.15 17.33
CA CYS A 244 26.97 -1.04 16.86
C CYS A 244 25.59 -0.35 16.84
N ALA A 245 25.50 0.81 16.19
CA ALA A 245 24.29 1.62 16.17
C ALA A 245 24.03 2.28 14.81
N LEU A 246 22.75 2.39 14.44
CA LEU A 246 22.27 3.17 13.30
C LEU A 246 22.14 4.64 13.68
N LEU A 247 22.37 5.54 12.73
CA LEU A 247 22.09 6.96 12.89
C LEU A 247 20.64 7.27 12.51
N LYS A 248 20.04 8.20 13.24
CA LYS A 248 18.72 8.77 12.94
C LYS A 248 18.88 10.15 12.30
N GLY A 249 17.85 10.59 11.57
CA GLY A 249 17.84 11.94 10.98
C GLY A 249 17.88 13.08 12.01
N ASP A 250 17.53 12.81 13.27
CA ASP A 250 17.60 13.76 14.39
C ASP A 250 18.93 13.72 15.17
N GLY A 251 19.93 12.99 14.68
CA GLY A 251 21.24 12.84 15.30
C GLY A 251 21.30 11.85 16.48
N LYS A 252 20.16 11.25 16.88
CA LYS A 252 20.15 10.15 17.85
C LYS A 252 20.58 8.84 17.18
N THR A 253 20.79 7.81 17.98
CA THR A 253 21.16 6.48 17.48
C THR A 253 20.16 5.39 17.88
N VAL A 254 20.15 4.30 17.11
CA VAL A 254 19.38 3.08 17.39
C VAL A 254 20.35 1.92 17.43
N SER A 255 20.49 1.25 18.58
CA SER A 255 21.42 0.12 18.72
C SER A 255 21.03 -1.05 17.82
N PHE A 256 22.02 -1.75 17.25
CA PHE A 256 21.80 -2.98 16.47
C PHE A 256 21.05 -4.05 17.29
N ALA A 257 21.25 -4.09 18.61
CA ALA A 257 20.51 -4.99 19.50
C ALA A 257 19.00 -4.70 19.54
N SER A 258 18.59 -3.47 19.24
CA SER A 258 17.19 -3.06 19.20
C SER A 258 16.52 -3.27 17.83
N LEU A 259 17.23 -3.78 16.83
CA LEU A 259 16.68 -4.05 15.49
C LEU A 259 15.87 -5.34 15.47
N THR A 260 14.91 -5.45 16.38
CA THR A 260 13.96 -6.55 16.50
C THR A 260 12.55 -5.97 16.55
N ALA A 261 11.54 -6.76 16.16
CA ALA A 261 10.16 -6.30 16.19
C ALA A 261 9.73 -5.73 17.56
N ASP A 262 10.19 -6.33 18.65
CA ASP A 262 9.77 -5.96 20.01
C ASP A 262 10.53 -4.76 20.59
N ALA A 263 11.80 -4.58 20.21
CA ALA A 263 12.66 -3.53 20.78
C ALA A 263 12.81 -2.29 19.89
N PHE A 264 12.45 -2.39 18.61
CA PHE A 264 12.64 -1.30 17.68
C PHE A 264 11.73 -0.10 18.04
N PRO A 265 12.23 1.15 17.99
CA PRO A 265 11.47 2.33 18.39
C PRO A 265 10.50 2.76 17.28
N TRP A 266 9.42 2.01 17.10
CA TRP A 266 8.43 2.21 16.06
C TRP A 266 7.79 3.60 16.11
N ARG A 267 7.68 4.24 14.94
CA ARG A 267 6.91 5.45 14.71
C ARG A 267 5.55 5.10 14.12
N CYS A 268 4.53 5.82 14.56
CA CYS A 268 3.20 5.64 13.99
C CYS A 268 3.14 6.18 12.55
N HIS A 269 2.44 5.48 11.67
CA HIS A 269 2.14 5.97 10.32
C HIS A 269 0.90 6.85 10.36
N GLU A 270 0.96 8.03 9.74
CA GLU A 270 -0.23 8.87 9.51
C GLU A 270 -0.56 8.94 8.02
N ASN A 271 0.45 9.10 7.17
CA ASN A 271 0.30 9.24 5.71
C ASN A 271 -0.15 7.95 4.99
N LEU A 272 0.17 6.78 5.53
CA LEU A 272 -0.24 5.49 4.98
C LEU A 272 -1.54 4.98 5.60
N SER A 273 -1.76 5.26 6.88
CA SER A 273 -2.90 4.72 7.63
C SER A 273 -4.15 5.61 7.52
N LEU A 274 -3.96 6.90 7.24
CA LEU A 274 -5.00 7.91 7.09
C LEU A 274 -4.87 8.61 5.73
N ILE A 275 -5.98 9.17 5.26
CA ILE A 275 -6.07 10.13 4.15
C ILE A 275 -6.80 11.33 4.72
N ASP A 276 -6.14 12.48 4.81
CA ASP A 276 -6.68 13.71 5.41
C ASP A 276 -7.36 13.49 6.77
N GLY A 277 -6.73 12.69 7.63
CA GLY A 277 -7.24 12.36 8.97
C GLY A 277 -8.33 11.28 9.01
N VAL A 278 -8.80 10.81 7.85
CA VAL A 278 -9.79 9.72 7.75
C VAL A 278 -9.07 8.39 7.56
N ALA A 279 -9.44 7.37 8.34
CA ALA A 279 -8.90 6.02 8.16
C ALA A 279 -9.09 5.55 6.73
N SER A 280 -8.06 5.00 6.09
CA SER A 280 -8.22 4.72 4.66
C SER A 280 -9.17 3.57 4.36
N VAL A 281 -9.49 2.70 5.33
CA VAL A 281 -10.53 1.67 5.24
C VAL A 281 -11.65 1.96 6.23
N GLY A 282 -12.87 1.46 5.98
CA GLY A 282 -14.05 1.78 6.82
C GLY A 282 -14.14 0.96 8.11
N GLY A 283 -13.47 -0.19 8.21
CA GLY A 283 -13.62 -1.10 9.35
C GLY A 283 -13.10 -0.60 10.70
N THR A 284 -12.47 0.59 10.78
CA THR A 284 -11.74 1.05 11.97
C THR A 284 -11.59 2.56 12.01
N CYS A 285 -11.57 3.14 13.22
CA CYS A 285 -11.29 4.56 13.42
C CYS A 285 -9.80 4.88 13.62
N VAL A 286 -8.94 3.88 13.80
CA VAL A 286 -7.52 4.10 14.11
C VAL A 286 -6.57 3.90 12.92
N GLY A 287 -7.10 3.53 11.75
CA GLY A 287 -6.33 3.43 10.49
C GLY A 287 -6.16 2.01 9.96
N ILE A 288 -5.46 1.88 8.82
CA ILE A 288 -5.24 0.60 8.10
C ILE A 288 -4.42 -0.37 8.98
N GLY A 289 -4.22 -1.61 8.53
CA GLY A 289 -3.30 -2.61 9.10
C GLY A 289 -3.99 -3.70 9.90
N SER A 290 -4.96 -3.31 10.73
CA SER A 290 -5.93 -4.19 11.35
C SER A 290 -7.26 -3.46 11.45
N THR A 291 -8.32 -3.99 10.85
CA THR A 291 -9.67 -3.45 11.06
C THR A 291 -10.09 -3.61 12.51
N LYS A 292 -9.61 -4.66 13.21
CA LYS A 292 -10.14 -5.11 14.52
C LYS A 292 -11.67 -5.05 14.58
N CYS A 293 -12.35 -5.13 13.44
CA CYS A 293 -13.80 -5.02 13.42
C CYS A 293 -14.33 -6.37 13.90
N VAL A 294 -15.09 -6.36 14.98
CA VAL A 294 -15.66 -7.55 15.60
C VAL A 294 -17.17 -7.45 15.49
N GLY A 295 -17.79 -8.41 14.81
CA GLY A 295 -19.24 -8.46 14.63
C GLY A 295 -19.83 -7.24 13.92
N GLY A 296 -19.08 -6.63 12.98
CA GLY A 296 -19.51 -5.41 12.26
C GLY A 296 -19.38 -4.12 13.07
N SER A 297 -18.75 -4.15 14.25
CA SER A 297 -18.45 -2.98 15.06
C SER A 297 -16.95 -2.74 15.22
N CYS A 298 -16.53 -1.48 15.16
CA CYS A 298 -15.16 -1.08 15.40
C CYS A 298 -14.75 -1.38 16.85
N ALA A 299 -13.73 -2.22 17.07
CA ALA A 299 -13.33 -2.60 18.43
C ALA A 299 -12.78 -1.44 19.29
N PHE A 300 -12.47 -0.29 18.70
CA PHE A 300 -11.88 0.84 19.41
C PHE A 300 -12.91 1.83 19.96
N CYS A 301 -14.03 2.01 19.26
CA CYS A 301 -15.06 3.00 19.65
C CYS A 301 -16.49 2.47 19.56
N GLY A 302 -16.69 1.25 19.09
CA GLY A 302 -18.00 0.59 18.97
C GLY A 302 -18.84 1.04 17.78
N SER A 303 -18.34 1.90 16.88
CA SER A 303 -19.13 2.33 15.72
C SER A 303 -19.49 1.17 14.79
N THR A 304 -20.72 1.17 14.29
CA THR A 304 -21.25 0.17 13.35
C THR A 304 -21.50 0.76 11.96
N ASP A 305 -21.11 2.01 11.73
CA ASP A 305 -21.39 2.75 10.49
C ASP A 305 -20.24 2.70 9.47
N TYR A 306 -19.24 1.86 9.71
CA TYR A 306 -18.01 1.78 8.91
C TYR A 306 -17.22 3.09 8.84
N HIS A 307 -17.34 3.93 9.86
CA HIS A 307 -16.58 5.18 9.96
C HIS A 307 -16.66 6.01 8.69
N LYS A 308 -17.88 6.17 8.15
CA LYS A 308 -18.14 6.98 6.96
C LYS A 308 -17.32 8.26 7.03
N ALA A 309 -16.65 8.60 5.94
CA ALA A 309 -15.86 9.80 5.89
C ALA A 309 -16.74 10.96 6.34
N GLY A 310 -16.20 11.82 7.21
CA GLY A 310 -16.87 13.05 7.61
C GLY A 310 -17.15 13.95 6.42
N ARG A 311 -17.63 15.17 6.68
CA ARG A 311 -17.91 16.14 5.62
C ARG A 311 -16.65 16.35 4.77
N SER A 312 -16.76 16.12 3.45
CA SER A 312 -15.65 16.22 2.50
C SER A 312 -14.91 17.55 2.65
N PHE A 313 -13.59 17.53 2.48
CA PHE A 313 -12.77 18.75 2.50
C PHE A 313 -13.35 19.79 1.53
N CYS A 314 -13.53 21.01 2.03
CA CYS A 314 -14.06 22.14 1.29
C CYS A 314 -13.16 23.36 1.54
N SER A 315 -12.51 23.85 0.49
CA SER A 315 -11.65 25.04 0.52
C SER A 315 -12.41 26.32 0.91
N GLY A 316 -13.72 26.36 0.69
CA GLY A 316 -14.56 27.55 0.93
C GLY A 316 -14.28 28.71 -0.03
N LYS A 317 -13.39 28.53 -1.02
CA LYS A 317 -13.02 29.56 -2.00
C LYS A 317 -13.97 29.50 -3.20
N PRO A 318 -14.42 30.66 -3.75
CA PRO A 318 -15.19 30.67 -4.99
C PRO A 318 -14.37 30.09 -6.15
N PHE A 319 -15.03 29.47 -7.13
CA PHE A 319 -14.38 29.01 -8.36
C PHE A 319 -14.03 30.19 -9.26
N THR A 320 -12.85 30.15 -9.89
CA THR A 320 -12.44 31.12 -10.91
C THR A 320 -12.90 30.68 -12.30
N SER A 321 -12.92 31.63 -13.25
CA SER A 321 -13.23 31.32 -14.65
C SER A 321 -12.23 30.32 -15.26
N ASP A 322 -10.95 30.42 -14.90
CA ASP A 322 -9.90 29.51 -15.39
C ASP A 322 -10.12 28.08 -14.86
N GLU A 323 -10.56 27.93 -13.60
CA GLU A 323 -10.92 26.64 -13.03
C GLU A 323 -12.16 26.05 -13.72
N ASP A 324 -13.16 26.86 -14.04
CA ASP A 324 -14.33 26.42 -14.79
C ASP A 324 -13.97 25.96 -16.22
N GLU A 325 -13.10 26.70 -16.90
CA GLU A 325 -12.60 26.33 -18.23
C GLU A 325 -11.84 25.00 -18.18
N LEU A 326 -10.96 24.82 -17.19
CA LEU A 326 -10.23 23.57 -16.97
C LEU A 326 -11.20 22.39 -16.74
N ILE A 327 -12.23 22.58 -15.91
CA ILE A 327 -13.26 21.56 -15.66
C ILE A 327 -13.99 21.20 -16.95
N LEU A 328 -14.41 22.19 -17.75
CA LEU A 328 -15.11 21.95 -19.03
C LEU A 328 -14.25 21.20 -20.05
N VAL A 329 -12.95 21.50 -20.12
CA VAL A 329 -12.00 20.76 -20.98
C VAL A 329 -11.89 19.31 -20.54
N HIS A 330 -11.78 19.05 -19.22
CA HIS A 330 -11.72 17.68 -18.69
C HIS A 330 -13.06 16.93 -18.80
N LEU A 331 -14.19 17.64 -18.76
CA LEU A 331 -15.52 17.05 -18.93
C LEU A 331 -15.68 16.37 -20.28
N TYR A 332 -15.06 16.89 -21.34
CA TYR A 332 -15.05 16.23 -22.64
C TYR A 332 -14.37 14.84 -22.58
N ARG A 333 -13.29 14.69 -21.79
CA ARG A 333 -12.64 13.38 -21.55
C ARG A 333 -13.53 12.44 -20.73
N ILE A 334 -14.23 12.99 -19.74
CA ILE A 334 -15.19 12.22 -18.90
C ILE A 334 -16.36 11.71 -19.74
N LEU A 335 -16.94 12.55 -20.60
CA LEU A 335 -18.11 12.23 -21.41
C LEU A 335 -17.80 11.28 -22.58
N THR A 336 -16.55 11.22 -23.04
CA THR A 336 -16.10 10.29 -24.10
C THR A 336 -15.72 8.90 -23.56
N GLY A 337 -16.02 8.61 -22.28
CA GLY A 337 -15.83 7.29 -21.67
C GLY A 337 -14.49 7.10 -20.94
N GLY A 338 -13.80 8.18 -20.58
CA GLY A 338 -12.65 8.13 -19.70
C GLY A 338 -13.00 7.78 -18.25
N ASP A 339 -11.98 7.41 -17.45
CA ASP A 339 -12.14 7.16 -16.02
C ASP A 339 -12.55 8.45 -15.29
N LYS A 340 -13.75 8.42 -14.69
CA LYS A 340 -14.33 9.59 -14.03
C LYS A 340 -13.63 9.91 -12.71
N VAL A 341 -13.14 8.89 -12.00
CA VAL A 341 -12.46 9.05 -10.72
C VAL A 341 -11.10 9.69 -10.97
N GLU A 342 -10.32 9.13 -11.89
CA GLU A 342 -9.01 9.69 -12.27
C GLU A 342 -9.13 11.16 -12.70
N ALA A 343 -10.11 11.47 -13.56
CA ALA A 343 -10.33 12.84 -14.04
C ALA A 343 -10.67 13.83 -12.91
N VAL A 344 -11.47 13.41 -11.92
CA VAL A 344 -11.81 14.24 -10.76
C VAL A 344 -10.60 14.44 -9.85
N GLU A 345 -9.81 13.39 -9.61
CA GLU A 345 -8.61 13.45 -8.77
C GLU A 345 -7.54 14.37 -9.38
N ASP A 346 -7.32 14.27 -10.69
CA ASP A 346 -6.41 15.15 -11.45
C ASP A 346 -6.82 16.62 -11.34
N LEU A 347 -8.10 16.92 -11.55
CA LEU A 347 -8.67 18.26 -11.41
C LEU A 347 -8.51 18.79 -9.98
N ALA A 348 -8.87 17.98 -8.98
CA ALA A 348 -8.77 18.34 -7.57
C ALA A 348 -7.32 18.69 -7.19
N ASN A 349 -6.34 17.91 -7.67
CA ASN A 349 -4.93 18.16 -7.43
C ASN A 349 -4.41 19.43 -8.14
N GLN A 350 -4.80 19.66 -9.40
CA GLN A 350 -4.39 20.86 -10.15
C GLN A 350 -4.95 22.14 -9.53
N MET A 351 -6.22 22.13 -9.11
CA MET A 351 -6.90 23.28 -8.52
C MET A 351 -6.63 23.42 -7.00
N LYS A 352 -5.97 22.44 -6.37
CA LYS A 352 -5.78 22.37 -4.91
C LYS A 352 -7.10 22.47 -4.14
N ARG A 353 -8.09 21.69 -4.58
CA ARG A 353 -9.45 21.60 -4.01
C ARG A 353 -9.79 20.18 -3.59
N GLY A 354 -10.85 20.02 -2.79
CA GLY A 354 -11.36 18.68 -2.49
C GLY A 354 -12.10 18.06 -3.67
N ALA A 355 -12.00 16.74 -3.86
CA ALA A 355 -12.70 16.03 -4.93
C ALA A 355 -14.22 16.29 -4.92
N PHE A 356 -14.82 16.39 -3.74
CA PHE A 356 -16.22 16.72 -3.59
C PHE A 356 -16.57 18.11 -4.14
N GLU A 357 -15.74 19.12 -3.90
CA GLU A 357 -15.96 20.47 -4.45
C GLU A 357 -15.93 20.44 -5.98
N VAL A 358 -14.98 19.69 -6.56
CA VAL A 358 -14.86 19.50 -8.00
C VAL A 358 -16.10 18.80 -8.57
N ILE A 359 -16.57 17.73 -7.94
CA ILE A 359 -17.78 17.01 -8.34
C ILE A 359 -19.00 17.94 -8.31
N CYS A 360 -19.20 18.67 -7.21
CA CYS A 360 -20.30 19.63 -7.11
C CYS A 360 -20.21 20.71 -8.20
N ARG A 361 -19.00 21.18 -8.53
CA ARG A 361 -18.81 22.18 -9.59
C ARG A 361 -19.10 21.62 -10.98
N ILE A 362 -18.68 20.38 -11.26
CA ILE A 362 -19.03 19.67 -12.49
C ILE A 362 -20.56 19.58 -12.65
N GLN A 363 -21.26 19.16 -11.60
CA GLN A 363 -22.73 19.06 -11.59
C GLN A 363 -23.39 20.43 -11.86
N TYR A 364 -22.87 21.48 -11.24
CA TYR A 364 -23.32 22.86 -11.45
C TYR A 364 -23.10 23.32 -12.91
N LEU A 365 -21.90 23.15 -13.45
CA LEU A 365 -21.53 23.63 -14.80
C LEU A 365 -22.22 22.87 -15.92
N THR A 366 -22.50 21.58 -15.73
CA THR A 366 -23.13 20.75 -16.76
C THR A 366 -24.65 20.78 -16.70
N ASN A 367 -25.24 21.39 -15.67
CA ASN A 367 -26.66 21.27 -15.32
C ASN A 367 -27.15 19.81 -15.35
N SER A 368 -26.23 18.90 -15.06
CA SER A 368 -26.36 17.49 -15.30
C SER A 368 -26.22 16.79 -13.97
N SER A 369 -27.18 15.94 -13.63
CA SER A 369 -27.07 15.03 -12.49
C SER A 369 -26.09 13.89 -12.79
N VAL A 370 -24.97 14.17 -13.48
CA VAL A 370 -23.99 13.15 -13.85
C VAL A 370 -23.59 12.47 -12.56
N LYS A 371 -24.03 11.22 -12.45
CA LYS A 371 -24.10 10.39 -11.25
C LYS A 371 -22.72 9.94 -10.81
N ILE A 372 -21.83 10.88 -10.47
CA ILE A 372 -20.54 10.54 -9.85
C ILE A 372 -20.78 10.06 -8.41
N MET A 373 -21.93 10.38 -7.80
CA MET A 373 -22.25 10.10 -6.41
C MET A 373 -23.55 9.31 -6.15
N ASP A 374 -24.37 9.05 -7.18
CA ASP A 374 -25.65 8.31 -7.03
C ASP A 374 -25.48 6.82 -7.31
#